data_AF-A0A954L7K6-F1
#
_entry.id   AF-A0A954L7K6-F1
#
_cell.length_a   1.000
_cell.length_b   1.000
_cell.length_c   1.000
_cell.angle_alpha   90.00
_cell.angle_beta   90.00
_cell.angle_gamma   90.00
#
_symmetry.space_group_name_H-M   'P 1'
#
loop_
_entity.id
_entity.type
_entity.pdbx_description
1 polymer ?
#
loop_
_entity_poly.entity_id
_entity_poly.type
_entity_poly.pdbx_seq_one_letter_code
_entity_poly.pdbx_strand_id
1 'polypeptide(L)'
;HAQEKLGRDHSAEETGHISGPELLDGVRRLALQHFGMLTPMVFKSWGINSTDDFGYMVFELIENGKMRKTDEDQLTDFFAVYDFQDVFCQQYSLDTRELLK
;
A
#
# COMPACT_ATOMS: atom_id res chain seq x y z
N HIS A 1 8.11 18.77 -44.10
CA HIS A 1 7.77 19.26 -42.75
C HIS A 1 6.79 18.27 -42.13
N ALA A 2 7.14 17.05 -41.68
CA ALA A 2 8.22 16.58 -40.82
C ALA A 2 8.13 17.07 -39.36
N GLN A 3 7.32 16.36 -38.56
CA GLN A 3 7.51 16.11 -37.11
C GLN A 3 7.07 14.64 -36.94
N GLU A 4 7.91 13.62 -37.06
CA GLU A 4 9.02 13.18 -36.19
C GLU A 4 8.87 13.41 -34.68
N LYS A 5 8.87 12.26 -33.99
CA LYS A 5 9.33 12.00 -32.61
C LYS A 5 8.46 12.51 -31.46
N LEU A 6 7.83 11.57 -30.78
CA LEU A 6 8.27 11.17 -29.43
C LEU A 6 7.64 9.80 -29.13
N GLY A 7 8.41 8.73 -29.36
CA GLY A 7 8.19 7.49 -28.65
C GLY A 7 8.41 7.81 -27.18
N ARG A 8 7.33 7.78 -26.40
CA ARG A 8 7.38 7.92 -24.95
C ARG A 8 8.24 6.78 -24.43
N ASP A 9 9.30 7.15 -23.73
CA ASP A 9 10.25 6.23 -23.14
C ASP A 9 9.56 5.44 -22.03
N HIS A 10 9.08 4.23 -22.34
CA HIS A 10 8.44 3.29 -21.41
C HIS A 10 9.40 2.84 -20.29
N SER A 11 10.70 3.11 -20.41
CA SER A 11 11.71 2.66 -19.44
C SER A 11 11.70 3.42 -18.11
N ALA A 12 11.09 4.62 -18.07
CA ALA A 12 10.96 5.39 -16.82
C ALA A 12 9.74 4.98 -15.98
N GLU A 13 8.77 4.27 -16.57
CA GLU A 13 7.54 3.84 -15.89
C GLU A 13 7.77 2.60 -15.03
N GLU A 14 8.72 1.74 -15.40
CA GLU A 14 9.01 0.48 -14.68
C GLU A 14 9.88 0.65 -13.42
N THR A 15 10.67 1.72 -13.30
CA THR A 15 11.71 1.79 -12.25
C THR A 15 11.25 2.34 -10.90
N GLY A 16 9.97 2.66 -10.76
CA GLY A 16 9.41 3.20 -9.51
C GLY A 16 7.93 2.91 -9.27
N HIS A 17 7.32 2.03 -10.07
CA HIS A 17 5.95 1.60 -9.84
C HIS A 17 5.91 0.60 -8.68
N ILE A 18 4.97 0.79 -7.76
CA ILE A 18 4.73 -0.12 -6.64
C ILE A 18 3.32 -0.67 -6.84
N SER A 19 3.20 -1.99 -6.93
CA SER A 19 1.89 -2.65 -7.08
C SER A 19 1.05 -2.51 -5.80
N GLY A 20 -0.27 -2.68 -5.93
CA GLY A 20 -1.19 -2.66 -4.77
C GLY A 20 -0.77 -3.59 -3.62
N PRO A 21 -0.46 -4.87 -3.88
CA PRO A 21 0.00 -5.80 -2.85
C PRO A 21 1.33 -5.40 -2.21
N GLU A 22 2.28 -4.86 -2.98
CA GLU A 22 3.56 -4.37 -2.43
C GLU A 22 3.36 -3.14 -1.54
N LEU A 23 2.49 -2.21 -1.95
CA LEU A 23 2.11 -1.06 -1.15
C LEU A 23 1.47 -1.51 0.18
N LEU A 24 0.54 -2.46 0.13
CA LEU A 24 -0.15 -2.99 1.29
C LEU A 24 0.79 -3.76 2.24
N ASP A 25 1.78 -4.48 1.71
CA ASP A 25 2.84 -5.08 2.52
C ASP A 25 3.70 -4.03 3.22
N GLY A 26 4.06 -2.96 2.50
CA GLY A 26 4.77 -1.81 3.08
C GLY A 26 3.97 -1.16 4.22
N VAL A 27 2.69 -0.89 3.99
CA VAL A 27 1.76 -0.38 5.02
C VAL A 27 1.71 -1.29 6.23
N ARG A 28 1.55 -2.60 6.02
CA ARG A 28 1.53 -3.60 7.10
C ARG A 28 2.78 -3.53 7.97
N ARG A 29 3.96 -3.58 7.34
CA ARG A 29 5.24 -3.57 8.06
C ARG A 29 5.44 -2.29 8.84
N LEU A 30 5.17 -1.14 8.22
CA LEU A 30 5.28 0.16 8.89
C LEU A 30 4.31 0.28 10.06
N ALA A 31 3.05 -0.12 9.88
CA ALA A 31 2.06 -0.04 10.94
C ALA A 31 2.43 -0.93 12.14
N LEU A 32 2.90 -2.16 11.89
CA LEU A 32 3.42 -3.04 12.94
C LEU A 32 4.62 -2.45 13.67
N GLN A 33 5.55 -1.82 12.95
CA GLN A 33 6.71 -1.18 13.54
C GLN A 33 6.33 0.01 14.44
N HIS A 34 5.34 0.80 14.04
CA HIS A 34 4.95 2.02 14.76
C HIS A 34 3.94 1.78 15.88
N PHE A 35 2.98 0.89 15.67
CA PHE A 35 1.81 0.73 16.53
C PHE A 35 1.65 -0.70 17.08
N GLY A 36 2.35 -1.68 16.51
CA GLY A 36 2.22 -3.10 16.90
C GLY A 36 0.77 -3.55 16.88
N MET A 37 0.34 -4.20 17.97
CA MET A 37 -1.05 -4.68 18.13
C MET A 37 -2.11 -3.58 18.18
N LEU A 38 -1.73 -2.31 18.34
CA LEU A 38 -2.68 -1.19 18.32
C LEU A 38 -3.04 -0.76 16.89
N THR A 39 -2.38 -1.31 15.86
CA THR A 39 -2.63 -0.97 14.46
C THR A 39 -4.11 -0.96 14.08
N PRO A 40 -4.93 -1.99 14.39
CA PRO A 40 -6.35 -1.98 14.02
C PRO A 40 -7.13 -0.84 14.66
N MET A 41 -6.80 -0.47 15.91
CA MET A 41 -7.44 0.65 16.60
C MET A 41 -7.06 1.99 15.96
N VAL A 42 -5.79 2.17 15.61
CA VAL A 42 -5.29 3.37 14.93
C VAL A 42 -5.93 3.52 13.56
N PHE A 43 -5.93 2.46 12.75
CA PHE A 43 -6.55 2.46 11.42
C PHE A 43 -8.05 2.79 11.50
N LYS A 44 -8.77 2.15 12.43
CA LYS A 44 -10.18 2.45 12.66
C LYS A 44 -10.43 3.92 13.02
N SER A 45 -9.53 4.54 13.80
CA SER A 45 -9.64 5.96 14.14
C SER A 45 -9.45 6.90 12.94
N TRP A 46 -8.76 6.43 11.89
CA TRP A 46 -8.61 7.12 10.61
C TRP A 46 -9.74 6.78 9.62
N GLY A 47 -10.65 5.89 9.99
CA GLY A 47 -11.72 5.41 9.12
C GLY A 47 -11.32 4.26 8.20
N ILE A 48 -10.15 3.65 8.40
CA ILE A 48 -9.64 2.52 7.62
C ILE A 48 -10.03 1.22 8.33
N ASN A 49 -10.82 0.38 7.65
CA ASN A 49 -11.38 -0.86 8.19
C ASN A 49 -10.81 -2.11 7.50
N SER A 50 -10.27 -1.97 6.29
CA SER A 50 -9.76 -3.08 5.49
C SER A 50 -8.66 -2.65 4.52
N THR A 51 -8.03 -3.60 3.83
CA THR A 51 -7.08 -3.31 2.75
C THR A 51 -7.74 -2.57 1.59
N ASP A 52 -9.04 -2.79 1.39
CA ASP A 52 -9.85 -2.20 0.33
C ASP A 52 -9.89 -0.67 0.42
N ASP A 53 -9.92 -0.13 1.64
CA ASP A 53 -9.93 1.31 1.90
C ASP A 53 -8.67 2.00 1.36
N PHE A 54 -7.52 1.33 1.40
CA PHE A 54 -6.29 1.84 0.78
C PHE A 54 -6.40 1.90 -0.74
N GLY A 55 -7.06 0.92 -1.35
CA GLY A 55 -7.34 0.93 -2.78
C GLY A 55 -8.16 2.15 -3.17
N TYR A 56 -9.26 2.41 -2.46
CA TYR A 56 -10.09 3.60 -2.71
C TYR A 56 -9.29 4.91 -2.54
N MET A 57 -8.46 5.02 -1.50
CA MET A 57 -7.62 6.21 -1.30
C MET A 57 -6.61 6.40 -2.44
N VAL A 58 -5.94 5.33 -2.89
CA VAL A 58 -4.96 5.40 -3.99
C VAL A 58 -5.64 5.78 -5.30
N PHE A 59 -6.80 5.20 -5.60
CA PHE A 59 -7.55 5.51 -6.81
C PHE A 59 -8.11 6.94 -6.81
N GLU A 60 -8.57 7.45 -5.66
CA GLU A 60 -8.93 8.87 -5.52
C GLU A 60 -7.72 9.78 -5.82
N LEU A 61 -6.52 9.42 -5.34
CA LEU A 61 -5.30 10.18 -5.64
C LEU A 61 -4.90 10.12 -7.12
N ILE A 62 -5.17 9.01 -7.80
CA ILE A 62 -4.99 8.88 -9.26
C ILE A 62 -5.96 9.79 -10.00
N GLU A 63 -7.25 9.76 -9.64
CA GLU A 63 -8.28 10.60 -10.27
C GLU A 63 -7.99 12.10 -10.10
N ASN A 64 -7.45 12.51 -8.96
CA ASN A 64 -7.02 13.88 -8.69
C ASN A 64 -5.63 14.23 -9.27
N GLY A 65 -5.02 13.33 -10.05
CA GLY A 65 -3.73 13.54 -10.71
C GLY A 65 -2.53 13.67 -9.75
N LYS A 66 -2.66 13.17 -8.52
CA LYS A 66 -1.59 13.14 -7.50
C LYS A 66 -0.74 11.89 -7.59
N MET A 67 -1.28 10.82 -8.17
CA MET A 67 -0.59 9.57 -8.45
C MET A 67 -0.80 9.18 -9.91
N ARG A 68 0.06 8.30 -10.42
CA ARG A 68 -0.09 7.66 -11.73
C ARG A 68 -0.32 6.18 -11.52
N LYS A 69 -1.14 5.59 -12.39
CA LYS A 69 -1.33 4.14 -12.50
C LYS A 69 -0.66 3.62 -13.76
N THR A 70 -0.34 2.35 -13.77
CA THR A 70 -0.05 1.58 -14.97
C THR A 70 -1.36 1.05 -15.59
N ASP A 71 -1.25 0.44 -16.76
CA ASP A 71 -2.39 -0.21 -17.43
C ASP A 71 -2.83 -1.49 -16.71
N GLU A 72 -1.93 -2.07 -15.90
CA GLU A 72 -2.16 -3.33 -15.18
C GLU A 72 -2.78 -3.13 -13.79
N ASP A 73 -2.64 -1.94 -13.20
CA ASP A 73 -3.18 -1.66 -11.86
C ASP A 73 -4.70 -1.65 -11.84
N GLN A 74 -5.24 -2.45 -10.93
CA GLN A 74 -6.66 -2.54 -10.68
C GLN A 74 -6.99 -2.24 -9.21
N LEU A 75 -8.15 -1.64 -8.99
CA LEU A 75 -8.65 -1.38 -7.64
C LEU A 75 -8.80 -2.70 -6.84
N THR A 76 -9.12 -3.79 -7.54
CA THR A 76 -9.25 -5.13 -6.95
C THR A 76 -7.95 -5.68 -6.38
N ASP A 77 -6.79 -5.11 -6.77
CA ASP A 77 -5.48 -5.54 -6.26
C ASP A 77 -5.31 -5.19 -4.76
N PHE A 78 -6.21 -4.39 -4.22
CA PHE A 78 -6.26 -4.00 -2.81
C PHE A 78 -7.30 -4.79 -2.00
N PHE A 79 -8.14 -5.59 -2.65
CA PHE A 79 -9.30 -6.19 -2.00
C PHE A 79 -8.93 -7.48 -1.29
N ALA A 80 -9.29 -7.57 -0.01
CA ALA A 80 -9.10 -8.75 0.83
C ALA A 80 -7.66 -9.35 0.78
N VAL A 81 -6.64 -8.50 0.64
CA VAL A 81 -5.23 -8.95 0.55
C VAL A 81 -4.76 -9.57 1.88
N TYR A 82 -5.22 -9.00 3.00
CA TYR A 82 -5.09 -9.62 4.31
C TYR A 82 -6.15 -9.09 5.28
N ASP A 83 -6.44 -9.90 6.30
CA ASP A 83 -7.29 -9.50 7.41
C ASP A 83 -6.47 -8.81 8.52
N PHE A 84 -6.99 -7.70 9.05
CA PHE A 84 -6.31 -6.90 10.06
C PHE A 84 -6.19 -7.62 11.41
N GLN A 85 -7.20 -8.39 11.80
CA GLN A 85 -7.19 -9.14 13.05
C GLN A 85 -6.15 -10.27 12.99
N ASP A 86 -6.05 -10.95 11.85
CA ASP A 86 -5.07 -12.01 11.65
C ASP A 86 -3.64 -11.46 11.69
N VAL A 87 -3.37 -10.43 10.89
CA VAL A 87 -2.02 -9.91 10.70
C VAL A 87 -1.52 -9.10 11.90
N PHE A 88 -2.36 -8.23 12.48
CA PHE A 88 -1.91 -7.30 13.51
C PHE A 88 -2.11 -7.82 14.94
N CYS A 89 -2.97 -8.81 15.16
CA CYS A 89 -3.21 -9.37 16.49
C CYS A 89 -2.75 -10.81 16.64
N GLN A 90 -3.14 -11.72 15.74
CA GLN A 90 -2.83 -13.15 15.91
C GLN A 90 -1.39 -13.50 15.55
N GLN A 91 -0.85 -12.87 14.51
CA GLN A 91 0.49 -13.14 14.00
C GLN A 91 1.58 -12.23 14.58
N TYR A 92 1.19 -11.28 15.46
CA TYR A 92 2.15 -10.37 16.06
C TYR A 92 2.94 -11.05 17.17
N SER A 93 4.26 -11.19 16.96
CA SER A 93 5.20 -11.70 17.95
C SER A 93 6.07 -10.57 18.48
N LEU A 94 5.99 -10.29 19.77
CA LEU A 94 6.92 -9.40 20.47
C LEU A 94 8.28 -10.11 20.59
N ASP A 95 9.28 -9.66 19.84
CA ASP A 95 10.66 -10.10 20.11
C ASP A 95 11.21 -9.32 21.33
N THR A 96 11.05 -9.92 22.51
CA THR A 96 11.52 -9.33 23.77
C THR A 96 13.04 -9.34 23.92
N ARG A 97 13.79 -9.89 22.95
CA ARG A 97 15.26 -9.96 23.01
C ARG A 97 15.93 -8.60 22.84
N GLU A 98 15.26 -7.62 22.22
CA GLU A 98 15.79 -6.26 22.09
C GLU A 98 15.65 -5.41 23.35
N LEU A 99 14.74 -5.77 24.26
CA LEU A 99 14.50 -5.04 25.51
C LEU A 99 15.43 -5.46 26.67
N LEU A 100 16.25 -6.50 26.46
CA LEU A 100 17.14 -7.09 27.46
C LEU A 100 18.63 -6.75 27.22
N LYS A 101 18.92 -5.77 26.35
CA LYS A 101 20.26 -5.20 26.15
C LYS A 101 20.38 -3.86 26.86
#